data_AF-A0AAX4AXM1-F1
#
_entry.id   AF-A0AAX4AXM1-F1
#
_cell.length_a   1.000
_cell.length_b   1.000
_cell.length_c   1.000
_cell.angle_alpha   90.00
_cell.angle_beta   90.00
_cell.angle_gamma   90.00
#
_symmetry.space_group_name_H-M   'P 1'
#
loop_
_entity.id
_entity.type
_entity.pdbx_description
1 polymer ?
#
loop_
_entity_poly.entity_id
_entity_poly.type
_entity_poly.pdbx_seq_one_letter_code
_entity_poly.pdbx_strand_id
1 'polypeptide(L)'
;MNAEETSDSIRSLSQDQLIQLTNEKKDGWIYSTKDKAFYEIVAGGRGGAMPPMEIPSPDEWVINEDSVEVTTTIQGTSDPYRRFVLKRNNKNYKGGTHKTRFYVDSTEFVKS
;
A
#
# COMPACT_ATOMS: atom_id res chain seq x y z
N MET A 1 -22.58 -12.27 -5.89
CA MET A 1 -22.31 -11.97 -4.46
C MET A 1 -21.51 -10.69 -4.43
N ASN A 2 -22.10 -9.61 -3.92
CA ASN A 2 -21.38 -8.35 -3.73
C ASN A 2 -20.42 -8.58 -2.56
N ALA A 3 -19.12 -8.41 -2.77
CA ALA A 3 -18.17 -8.42 -1.67
C ALA A 3 -18.54 -7.23 -0.77
N GLU A 4 -19.03 -7.52 0.43
CA GLU A 4 -19.23 -6.51 1.46
C GLU A 4 -17.85 -5.89 1.75
N GLU A 5 -17.73 -4.58 1.59
CA GLU A 5 -16.48 -3.86 1.79
C GLU A 5 -16.24 -3.68 3.29
N THR A 6 -15.98 -4.79 4.00
CA THR A 6 -15.52 -4.79 5.38
C THR A 6 -14.02 -4.51 5.41
N SER A 7 -13.59 -3.37 4.88
CA SER A 7 -12.22 -2.92 5.09
C SER A 7 -12.22 -1.99 6.28
N ASP A 8 -12.03 -2.56 7.46
CA ASP A 8 -11.60 -1.78 8.63
C ASP A 8 -10.33 -0.99 8.29
N SER A 9 -10.14 0.13 8.97
CA SER A 9 -8.92 0.94 8.81
C SER A 9 -7.70 0.09 9.12
N ILE A 10 -6.60 0.25 8.38
CA ILE A 10 -5.34 -0.43 8.76
C ILE A 10 -4.89 0.02 10.15
N ARG A 11 -5.26 1.23 10.57
CA ARG A 11 -4.94 1.78 11.89
C ARG A 11 -5.66 1.09 13.04
N SER A 12 -6.72 0.31 12.78
CA SER A 12 -7.38 -0.48 13.82
C SER A 12 -6.79 -1.89 13.98
N LEU A 13 -5.86 -2.30 13.11
CA LEU A 13 -5.18 -3.59 13.24
C LEU A 13 -4.10 -3.54 14.30
N SER A 14 -3.96 -4.63 15.06
CA SER A 14 -2.83 -4.81 15.97
C SER A 14 -1.52 -5.00 15.19
N GLN A 15 -0.39 -4.74 15.86
CA GLN A 15 0.93 -4.96 15.25
C GLN A 15 1.12 -6.40 14.76
N ASP A 16 0.62 -7.40 15.49
CA ASP A 16 0.70 -8.82 15.10
C ASP A 16 -0.13 -9.10 13.84
N GLN A 17 -1.31 -8.49 13.72
CA GLN A 17 -2.15 -8.60 12.52
C GLN A 17 -1.48 -7.95 11.30
N LEU A 18 -0.80 -6.82 11.50
CA LEU A 18 -0.02 -6.16 10.44
C LEU A 18 1.18 -7.00 10.00
N ILE A 19 1.92 -7.59 10.95
CA ILE A 19 3.05 -8.48 10.68
C ILE A 19 2.60 -9.73 9.94
N GLN A 20 1.48 -10.33 10.34
CA GLN A 20 0.92 -11.47 9.61
C GLN A 20 0.57 -11.07 8.17
N LEU A 21 -0.09 -9.93 7.99
CA LEU A 21 -0.51 -9.43 6.68
C LEU A 21 0.70 -9.19 5.75
N THR A 22 1.79 -8.59 6.26
CA THR A 22 3.01 -8.38 5.47
C THR A 22 3.78 -9.67 5.20
N ASN A 23 3.87 -10.58 6.16
CA ASN A 23 4.52 -11.88 5.97
C ASN A 23 3.82 -12.74 4.89
N GLU A 24 2.50 -12.71 4.83
CA GLU A 24 1.73 -13.38 3.77
C GLU A 24 1.98 -12.77 2.38
N LYS A 25 2.25 -11.46 2.34
CA LYS A 25 2.48 -10.70 1.10
C LYS A 25 3.96 -10.61 0.72
N LYS A 26 4.88 -10.96 1.63
CA LYS A 26 6.33 -10.79 1.52
C LYS A 26 6.75 -9.36 1.15
N ASP A 27 5.95 -8.37 1.54
CA ASP A 27 6.22 -6.96 1.30
C ASP A 27 6.07 -6.18 2.61
N GLY A 28 6.98 -5.25 2.85
CA GLY A 28 6.93 -4.33 3.99
C GLY A 28 5.88 -3.24 3.82
N TRP A 29 5.25 -3.10 2.64
CA TRP A 29 4.27 -2.05 2.37
C TRP A 29 2.85 -2.57 2.17
N ILE A 30 1.87 -1.82 2.66
CA ILE A 30 0.46 -2.09 2.48
C ILE A 30 -0.24 -0.81 1.99
N TYR A 31 -1.10 -0.97 0.98
CA TYR A 31 -2.02 0.09 0.57
C TYR A 31 -3.41 -0.14 1.21
N SER A 32 -3.90 0.85 1.96
CA SER A 32 -5.26 0.87 2.50
C SER A 32 -6.16 1.70 1.60
N THR A 33 -7.10 1.05 0.91
CA THR A 33 -8.14 1.77 0.14
C THR A 33 -9.04 2.59 1.05
N LYS A 34 -9.33 2.09 2.26
CA LYS A 34 -10.17 2.78 3.25
C LYS A 34 -9.52 4.07 3.75
N ASP A 35 -8.23 4.02 4.08
CA ASP A 35 -7.50 5.17 4.62
C ASP A 35 -6.90 6.05 3.52
N LYS A 36 -6.94 5.58 2.27
CA LYS A 36 -6.27 6.19 1.12
C LYS A 36 -4.79 6.48 1.43
N ALA A 37 -4.10 5.52 2.03
CA ALA A 37 -2.74 5.68 2.52
C ALA A 37 -1.88 4.43 2.28
N PHE A 38 -0.58 4.64 2.07
CA PHE A 38 0.44 3.59 2.12
C PHE A 38 1.02 3.52 3.53
N TYR A 39 1.13 2.30 4.05
CA TYR A 39 1.72 2.00 5.35
C TYR A 39 2.95 1.14 5.16
N GLU A 40 4.03 1.52 5.81
CA GLU A 40 5.24 0.70 5.90
C GLU A 40 5.27 -0.01 7.25
N ILE A 41 5.55 -1.29 7.24
CA ILE A 41 5.78 -2.11 8.41
C ILE A 41 7.29 -2.36 8.49
N VAL A 42 7.95 -1.64 9.39
CA VAL A 42 9.40 -1.74 9.61
C VAL A 42 9.68 -2.51 10.90
N ALA A 43 10.12 -3.76 10.76
CA ALA A 43 10.59 -4.54 11.91
C ALA A 43 11.89 -3.92 12.47
N GLY A 44 11.85 -3.40 13.70
CA GLY A 44 13.00 -2.78 14.37
C GLY A 44 13.13 -1.26 14.20
N GLY A 45 12.17 -0.62 13.52
CA GLY A 45 12.19 0.82 13.28
C GLY A 45 13.15 1.25 12.17
N ARG A 46 12.99 2.49 11.69
CA ARG A 46 13.63 2.92 10.45
C ARG A 46 15.00 3.58 10.61
N GLY A 47 15.34 4.06 11.81
CA GLY A 47 16.47 4.94 12.04
C GLY A 47 16.32 6.26 11.25
N GLY A 48 15.86 7.33 11.91
CA GLY A 48 15.70 8.66 11.28
C GLY A 48 14.30 8.94 10.74
N ALA A 49 14.05 10.22 10.43
CA ALA A 49 12.74 10.70 10.00
C ALA A 49 12.49 10.50 8.50
N MET A 50 11.53 9.63 8.18
CA MET A 50 10.56 9.80 7.09
C MET A 50 10.18 11.23 6.67
N PRO A 51 10.56 11.80 5.50
CA PRO A 51 9.72 12.88 4.97
C PRO A 51 8.31 12.31 4.72
N PRO A 52 7.24 13.02 5.12
CA PRO A 52 5.88 12.60 4.82
C PRO A 52 5.64 12.64 3.31
N MET A 53 4.77 11.74 2.83
CA MET A 53 4.48 11.56 1.40
C MET A 53 3.06 12.02 1.08
N GLU A 54 2.90 12.66 -0.07
CA GLU A 54 1.59 12.93 -0.67
C GLU A 54 1.30 11.91 -1.77
N ILE A 55 0.07 11.37 -1.72
CA ILE A 55 -0.41 10.41 -2.72
C ILE A 55 -1.15 11.23 -3.79
N PRO A 56 -0.78 11.08 -5.07
CA PRO A 56 -1.44 11.80 -6.15
C PRO A 56 -2.90 11.36 -6.30
N SER A 57 -3.71 12.18 -6.96
CA SER A 57 -5.10 11.81 -7.19
C SER A 57 -5.19 10.63 -8.18
N PRO A 58 -6.26 9.79 -8.12
CA PRO A 58 -6.34 8.57 -8.93
C PRO A 58 -6.27 8.78 -10.46
N ASP A 59 -6.56 9.98 -10.95
CA ASP A 59 -6.42 10.38 -12.36
C ASP A 59 -4.97 10.56 -12.81
N GLU A 60 -4.05 10.75 -11.87
CA GLU A 60 -2.60 10.83 -12.14
C GLU A 60 -1.91 9.45 -12.03
N TRP A 61 -2.66 8.41 -11.66
CA TRP A 61 -2.11 7.05 -11.56
C TRP A 61 -1.94 6.44 -12.95
N VAL A 62 -0.83 5.73 -13.15
CA VAL A 62 -0.58 5.06 -14.43
C VAL A 62 -1.22 3.67 -14.37
N ILE A 63 -2.24 3.45 -15.20
CA ILE A 63 -2.96 2.19 -15.28
C ILE A 63 -2.36 1.34 -16.41
N ASN A 64 -1.79 0.20 -16.05
CA ASN A 64 -1.31 -0.83 -16.97
C ASN A 64 -2.34 -1.98 -17.05
N GLU A 65 -2.05 -2.99 -17.88
CA GLU A 65 -2.95 -4.14 -18.09
C GLU A 65 -3.25 -4.92 -16.79
N ASP A 66 -2.21 -5.18 -15.97
CA ASP A 66 -2.30 -6.00 -14.75
C ASP A 66 -1.98 -5.24 -13.45
N SER A 67 -1.56 -3.98 -13.58
CA SER A 67 -0.96 -3.19 -12.50
C SER A 67 -1.33 -1.71 -12.56
N VAL A 68 -1.15 -1.03 -11.43
CA VAL A 68 -1.33 0.42 -11.30
C VAL A 68 -0.08 0.99 -10.64
N GLU A 69 0.56 1.97 -11.26
CA GLU A 69 1.70 2.66 -10.69
C GLU A 69 1.27 3.97 -10.05
N VAL A 70 1.71 4.18 -8.81
CA VAL A 70 1.44 5.37 -8.02
C VAL A 70 2.77 5.98 -7.61
N THR A 71 3.09 7.16 -8.16
CA THR A 71 4.30 7.90 -7.80
C THR A 71 3.93 8.99 -6.78
N THR A 72 4.38 8.84 -5.54
CA THR A 72 4.17 9.84 -4.48
C THR A 72 5.15 11.01 -4.61
N THR A 73 4.79 12.14 -4.03
CA THR A 73 5.69 13.29 -3.84
C THR A 73 6.06 13.46 -2.37
N ILE A 74 7.13 14.21 -2.08
CA ILE A 74 7.39 14.68 -0.72
C ILE A 74 6.35 15.75 -0.39
N GLN A 75 5.68 15.61 0.75
CA GLN A 75 4.62 16.52 1.17
C GLN A 75 5.10 17.98 1.17
N GLY A 76 4.34 18.85 0.50
CA GLY A 76 4.68 20.27 0.37
C GLY A 76 5.70 20.57 -0.73
N THR A 77 6.03 19.61 -1.59
CA THR A 77 6.89 19.77 -2.76
C THR A 77 6.26 19.10 -3.99
N SER A 78 6.83 19.35 -5.17
CA SER A 78 6.53 18.60 -6.39
C SER A 78 7.55 17.49 -6.67
N ASP A 79 8.47 17.24 -5.75
CA ASP A 79 9.55 16.29 -5.96
C ASP A 79 9.02 14.85 -5.84
N PRO A 80 9.16 14.02 -6.89
CA PRO A 80 8.76 12.63 -6.82
C PRO A 80 9.63 11.89 -5.81
N TYR A 81 9.04 10.94 -5.10
CA TYR A 81 9.71 10.31 -3.97
C TYR A 81 9.72 8.79 -4.04
N ARG A 82 8.55 8.17 -4.04
CA ARG A 82 8.43 6.71 -4.13
C ARG A 82 7.44 6.33 -5.21
N ARG A 83 7.80 5.32 -5.99
CA ARG A 83 6.86 4.65 -6.89
C ARG A 83 6.40 3.35 -6.26
N PHE A 84 5.10 3.14 -6.23
CA PHE A 84 4.45 1.92 -5.79
C PHE A 84 3.80 1.24 -6.99
N VAL A 85 4.07 -0.05 -7.18
CA VAL A 85 3.36 -0.87 -8.16
C VAL A 85 2.30 -1.67 -7.40
N LEU A 86 1.04 -1.42 -7.71
CA LEU A 86 -0.10 -2.13 -7.16
C LEU A 86 -0.55 -3.21 -8.14
N LYS A 87 -0.69 -4.46 -7.68
CA LYS A 87 -1.27 -5.54 -8.47
C LYS A 87 -2.62 -5.97 -7.92
N ARG A 88 -3.51 -6.36 -8.83
CA ARG A 88 -4.81 -6.94 -8.44
C ARG A 88 -4.59 -8.26 -7.73
N ASN A 89 -5.30 -8.41 -6.63
CA ASN A 89 -5.25 -9.63 -5.86
C ASN A 89 -6.21 -10.68 -6.45
N ASN A 90 -5.75 -11.43 -7.45
CA ASN A 90 -6.54 -12.46 -8.14
C ASN A 90 -6.62 -13.81 -7.40
N LYS A 91 -6.10 -13.89 -6.18
CA LYS A 91 -6.14 -15.14 -5.40
C LYS A 91 -7.57 -15.37 -4.89
N ASN A 92 -8.13 -16.54 -5.21
CA ASN A 92 -9.35 -17.06 -4.59
C ASN A 92 -9.06 -17.49 -3.15
N TYR A 93 -8.98 -16.54 -2.22
CA TYR A 93 -8.78 -16.87 -0.80
C TYR A 93 -9.98 -17.65 -0.27
N LYS A 94 -9.80 -18.95 -0.01
CA LYS A 94 -10.65 -19.69 0.94
C LYS A 94 -10.22 -19.28 2.36
N GLY A 95 -11.07 -18.52 3.06
CA GLY A 95 -10.91 -18.29 4.50
C GLY A 95 -10.06 -17.11 4.95
N GLY A 96 -9.76 -16.12 4.10
CA GLY A 96 -9.13 -14.87 4.54
C GLY A 96 -10.15 -13.87 5.08
N THR A 97 -9.98 -13.41 6.32
CA THR A 97 -10.84 -12.40 6.97
C THR A 97 -10.68 -10.99 6.38
N HIS A 98 -9.52 -10.68 5.79
CA HIS A 98 -9.23 -9.35 5.23
C HIS A 98 -8.85 -9.45 3.74
N LYS A 99 -9.80 -9.09 2.86
CA LYS A 99 -9.60 -9.13 1.41
C LYS A 99 -9.26 -7.73 0.90
N THR A 100 -8.00 -7.48 0.56
CA THR A 100 -7.62 -6.27 -0.17
C THR A 100 -7.75 -6.51 -1.69
N ARG A 101 -8.35 -5.56 -2.41
CA ARG A 101 -8.48 -5.63 -3.89
C ARG A 101 -7.13 -5.57 -4.58
N PHE A 102 -6.19 -4.84 -3.99
CA PHE A 102 -4.82 -4.68 -4.47
C PHE A 102 -3.82 -5.07 -3.39
N TYR A 103 -2.60 -5.39 -3.80
CA TYR A 103 -1.43 -5.49 -2.92
C TYR A 103 -0.29 -4.69 -3.55
N VAL A 104 0.64 -4.20 -2.71
CA VAL A 104 1.89 -3.60 -3.20
C VAL A 104 2.77 -4.75 -3.67
N ASP A 105 3.15 -4.72 -4.95
CA ASP A 105 4.01 -5.72 -5.59
C ASP A 105 5.48 -5.28 -5.53
N SER A 106 5.72 -3.97 -5.63
CA SER A 106 7.05 -3.39 -5.47
C SER A 106 6.98 -1.92 -5.06
N THR A 107 8.08 -1.46 -4.46
CA THR A 107 8.34 -0.05 -4.17
C THR A 107 9.77 0.31 -4.55
N GLU A 108 9.96 1.48 -5.15
CA GLU A 108 11.29 2.04 -5.44
C GLU A 108 11.34 3.54 -5.11
N PHE A 109 12.52 4.04 -4.77
CA PHE A 109 12.75 5.48 -4.74
C PHE A 109 12.83 6.00 -6.16
N VAL A 110 12.12 7.09 -6.44
CA VAL A 110 12.27 7.80 -7.71
C VAL A 110 13.52 8.66 -7.58
N LYS A 111 14.53 8.39 -8.41
CA LYS A 111 15.69 9.28 -8.53
C LYS A 111 15.27 10.52 -9.32
N SER A 112 15.56 11.68 -8.77
CA SER A 112 15.57 12.96 -9.48
C SER A 112 16.73 13.08 -10.45
#